data_AF-A0A949JG25-F1
#
_entry.id   AF-A0A949JG25-F1
#
_cell.length_a   1.000
_cell.length_b   1.000
_cell.length_c   1.000
_cell.angle_alpha   90.00
_cell.angle_beta   90.00
_cell.angle_gamma   90.00
#
_symmetry.space_group_name_H-M   'P 1'
#
loop_
_entity.id
_entity.type
_entity.pdbx_description
1 polymer ?
#
loop_
_entity_poly.entity_id
_entity_poly.type
_entity_poly.pdbx_seq_one_letter_code
_entity_poly.pdbx_strand_id
1 'polypeptide(L)'
;MEPDWGMTGVLGGARGARGNDELIGTQHLLAATASGKGPVRDALADEGVTRTAVFAVLRDGMEVDDAWSGADDLNRSVSGAEILGEHGDERTRFTGAAADALTAAMELARQEDASKFGPAHLLRALLAEENHAAELLSKCGTTPEAVLNRLDGGPGSGDDDLDPLLRPTRDALLNRAQYRRMPFWQRWVSRWGNINWAARPTEWIPWEAQEQAHRRGEEALGTEHVLLAVLATHAVAERHPHLAGEGGSAGDRYAGGARLVDRGLDHAAVHRALEDGSLILPPDPRPAQQYLDEARAADGTSPADAPGTGPLVDALLSEDTRARRLVEHLAATSTEPPV
;
A
#
# COMPACT_ATOMS: atom_id res chain seq x y z
N MET A 1 -27.80 1.42 -22.87
CA MET A 1 -26.34 1.54 -23.00
C MET A 1 -25.76 0.31 -22.34
N GLU A 2 -25.06 -0.53 -23.07
CA GLU A 2 -24.56 -1.82 -22.56
C GLU A 2 -23.20 -1.64 -21.86
N PRO A 3 -22.92 -2.35 -20.74
CA PRO A 3 -21.59 -2.38 -20.14
C PRO A 3 -20.59 -3.14 -21.02
N ASP A 4 -19.34 -2.71 -21.04
CA ASP A 4 -18.27 -3.52 -21.64
C ASP A 4 -17.83 -4.70 -20.73
N TRP A 5 -16.94 -5.54 -21.24
CA TRP A 5 -16.39 -6.68 -20.48
C TRP A 5 -15.62 -6.25 -19.23
N GLY A 6 -14.93 -5.10 -19.29
CA GLY A 6 -14.22 -4.54 -18.14
C GLY A 6 -15.19 -4.15 -17.03
N MET A 7 -16.26 -3.46 -17.39
CA MET A 7 -17.33 -3.03 -16.50
C MET A 7 -18.06 -4.23 -15.87
N THR A 8 -18.29 -5.29 -16.63
CA THR A 8 -18.83 -6.56 -16.07
C THR A 8 -17.92 -7.12 -14.97
N GLY A 9 -16.60 -7.08 -15.19
CA GLY A 9 -15.61 -7.43 -14.18
C GLY A 9 -15.64 -6.52 -12.95
N VAL A 10 -15.80 -5.21 -13.14
CA VAL A 10 -15.94 -4.23 -12.04
C VAL A 10 -17.19 -4.48 -11.21
N LEU A 11 -18.35 -4.70 -11.85
CA LEU A 11 -19.60 -5.01 -11.13
C LEU A 11 -19.49 -6.34 -10.36
N GLY A 12 -18.83 -7.35 -10.93
CA GLY A 12 -18.52 -8.61 -10.24
C GLY A 12 -17.60 -8.38 -9.04
N GLY A 13 -16.53 -7.61 -9.23
CA GLY A 13 -15.58 -7.27 -8.17
C GLY A 13 -16.20 -6.46 -7.03
N ALA A 14 -17.11 -5.54 -7.33
CA ALA A 14 -17.75 -4.67 -6.34
C ALA A 14 -18.64 -5.47 -5.39
N ARG A 15 -19.29 -6.53 -5.88
CA ARG A 15 -20.01 -7.50 -5.02
C ARG A 15 -19.07 -8.20 -4.05
N GLY A 16 -17.85 -8.54 -4.50
CA GLY A 16 -16.83 -9.13 -3.63
C GLY A 16 -16.26 -8.12 -2.62
N ALA A 17 -16.05 -6.88 -3.04
CA ALA A 17 -15.51 -5.81 -2.19
C ALA A 17 -16.49 -5.36 -1.10
N ARG A 18 -17.80 -5.48 -1.36
CA ARG A 18 -18.88 -5.19 -0.42
C ARG A 18 -18.79 -5.97 0.90
N GLY A 19 -18.19 -7.16 0.89
CA GLY A 19 -18.12 -8.00 2.09
C GLY A 19 -19.52 -8.32 2.64
N ASN A 20 -19.75 -7.91 3.90
CA ASN A 20 -21.01 -8.15 4.62
C ASN A 20 -22.07 -7.05 4.39
N ASP A 21 -21.72 -5.94 3.75
CA ASP A 21 -22.67 -4.85 3.55
C ASP A 21 -23.85 -5.31 2.70
N GLU A 22 -25.02 -4.73 2.92
CA GLU A 22 -26.23 -5.07 2.15
C GLU A 22 -26.28 -4.36 0.79
N LEU A 23 -25.57 -3.23 0.65
CA LEU A 23 -25.58 -2.37 -0.53
C LEU A 23 -24.17 -2.20 -1.12
N ILE A 24 -24.07 -2.14 -2.45
CA ILE A 24 -22.84 -1.74 -3.14
C ILE A 24 -22.77 -0.21 -3.16
N GLY A 25 -21.89 0.36 -2.36
CA GLY A 25 -21.54 1.78 -2.37
C GLY A 25 -20.48 2.19 -3.40
N THR A 26 -20.22 3.49 -3.49
CA THR A 26 -19.22 4.05 -4.42
C THR A 26 -17.80 3.56 -4.12
N GLN A 27 -17.45 3.38 -2.85
CA GLN A 27 -16.16 2.82 -2.42
C GLN A 27 -15.94 1.38 -2.90
N HIS A 28 -16.99 0.57 -2.98
CA HIS A 28 -16.92 -0.80 -3.48
C HIS A 28 -16.69 -0.84 -5.00
N LEU A 29 -17.31 0.10 -5.74
CA LEU A 29 -17.09 0.26 -7.17
C LEU A 29 -15.67 0.74 -7.47
N LEU A 30 -15.14 1.68 -6.67
CA LEU A 30 -13.75 2.13 -6.80
C LEU A 30 -12.76 1.00 -6.48
N ALA A 31 -12.99 0.23 -5.41
CA ALA A 31 -12.15 -0.92 -5.06
C ALA A 31 -12.11 -1.99 -6.15
N ALA A 32 -13.25 -2.26 -6.78
CA ALA A 32 -13.33 -3.18 -7.90
C ALA A 32 -12.60 -2.64 -9.14
N THR A 33 -12.67 -1.33 -9.37
CA THR A 33 -11.94 -0.64 -10.45
C THR A 33 -10.43 -0.74 -10.26
N ALA A 34 -9.93 -0.48 -9.03
CA ALA A 34 -8.50 -0.64 -8.68
C ALA A 34 -8.00 -2.09 -8.78
N SER A 35 -8.92 -3.06 -8.70
CA SER A 35 -8.64 -4.50 -8.84
C SER A 35 -8.70 -5.01 -10.28
N GLY A 36 -9.13 -4.16 -11.22
CA GLY A 36 -9.32 -4.50 -12.63
C GLY A 36 -8.01 -4.60 -13.42
N LYS A 37 -8.11 -4.41 -14.74
CA LYS A 37 -6.98 -4.35 -15.67
C LYS A 37 -7.15 -3.17 -16.61
N GLY A 38 -6.03 -2.70 -17.17
CA GLY A 38 -6.01 -1.65 -18.18
C GLY A 38 -5.79 -0.25 -17.61
N PRO A 39 -5.96 0.79 -18.43
CA PRO A 39 -5.46 2.14 -18.15
C PRO A 39 -6.06 2.77 -16.90
N VAL A 40 -7.31 2.44 -16.57
CA VAL A 40 -7.99 2.93 -15.37
C VAL A 40 -7.33 2.40 -14.10
N ARG A 41 -7.01 1.10 -14.07
CA ARG A 41 -6.27 0.49 -12.97
C ARG A 41 -4.85 1.05 -12.87
N ASP A 42 -4.22 1.30 -14.02
CA ASP A 42 -2.85 1.83 -14.04
C ASP A 42 -2.81 3.28 -13.54
N ALA A 43 -3.76 4.13 -13.95
CA ALA A 43 -3.89 5.50 -13.44
C ALA A 43 -4.12 5.55 -11.92
N LEU A 44 -5.01 4.71 -11.40
CA LEU A 44 -5.22 4.56 -9.94
C LEU A 44 -3.94 4.06 -9.25
N ALA A 45 -3.32 3.02 -9.81
CA ALA A 45 -2.12 2.44 -9.25
C ALA A 45 -0.98 3.44 -9.21
N ASP A 46 -0.79 4.29 -10.23
CA ASP A 46 0.25 5.32 -10.29
C ASP A 46 0.08 6.41 -9.21
N GLU A 47 -1.16 6.68 -8.79
CA GLU A 47 -1.48 7.60 -7.66
C GLU A 47 -1.51 6.92 -6.29
N GLY A 48 -1.13 5.64 -6.21
CA GLY A 48 -0.99 4.91 -4.93
C GLY A 48 -2.25 4.16 -4.54
N VAL A 49 -3.32 4.31 -5.31
CA VAL A 49 -4.62 3.67 -5.13
C VAL A 49 -4.58 2.26 -5.71
N THR A 50 -3.73 1.41 -5.12
CA THR A 50 -3.64 0.01 -5.52
C THR A 50 -4.73 -0.81 -4.83
N ARG A 51 -4.97 -2.01 -5.36
CA ARG A 51 -5.85 -2.99 -4.69
C ARG A 51 -5.47 -3.18 -3.22
N THR A 52 -4.18 -3.29 -2.90
CA THR A 52 -3.70 -3.44 -1.51
C THR A 52 -4.09 -2.23 -0.66
N ALA A 53 -3.81 -1.02 -1.14
CA ALA A 53 -4.14 0.22 -0.42
C ALA A 53 -5.63 0.38 -0.17
N VAL A 54 -6.46 0.16 -1.20
CA VAL A 54 -7.92 0.28 -1.07
C VAL A 54 -8.48 -0.73 -0.08
N PHE A 55 -8.08 -2.00 -0.16
CA PHE A 55 -8.56 -3.01 0.78
C PHE A 55 -8.04 -2.80 2.20
N ALA A 56 -6.85 -2.20 2.38
CA ALA A 56 -6.37 -1.76 3.69
C ALA A 56 -7.32 -0.73 4.31
N VAL A 57 -7.63 0.34 3.58
CA VAL A 57 -8.55 1.40 4.03
C VAL A 57 -9.96 0.87 4.28
N LEU A 58 -10.49 0.01 3.40
CA LEU A 58 -11.83 -0.56 3.57
C LEU A 58 -11.94 -1.40 4.84
N ARG A 59 -10.92 -2.20 5.17
CA ARG A 59 -10.92 -3.01 6.39
C ARG A 59 -10.83 -2.16 7.65
N ASP A 60 -10.01 -1.12 7.66
CA ASP A 60 -9.97 -0.18 8.79
C ASP A 60 -11.30 0.56 8.95
N GLY A 61 -11.96 0.90 7.85
CA GLY A 61 -13.28 1.51 7.87
C GLY A 61 -14.39 0.57 8.36
N MET A 62 -14.25 -0.74 8.19
CA MET A 62 -15.24 -1.70 8.72
C MET A 62 -15.17 -1.87 10.24
N GLU A 63 -14.06 -1.48 10.88
CA GLU A 63 -13.87 -1.62 12.34
C GLU A 63 -14.41 -0.42 13.14
N VAL A 64 -14.81 0.67 12.48
CA VAL A 64 -15.23 1.93 13.13
C VAL A 64 -16.62 2.36 12.66
N ASP A 65 -17.58 2.45 13.59
CA ASP A 65 -19.01 2.73 13.31
C ASP A 65 -19.30 4.10 12.64
N ASP A 66 -18.34 5.03 12.59
CA ASP A 66 -18.41 6.34 11.91
C ASP A 66 -17.28 6.52 10.88
N ALA A 67 -16.85 5.43 10.24
CA ALA A 67 -15.67 5.46 9.38
C ALA A 67 -15.78 6.35 8.15
N TRP A 68 -16.99 6.66 7.67
CA TRP A 68 -17.19 7.41 6.44
C TRP A 68 -17.99 8.68 6.70
N SER A 69 -17.48 9.79 6.20
CA SER A 69 -18.08 11.12 6.35
C SER A 69 -18.79 11.60 5.09
N GLY A 70 -18.45 11.05 3.93
CA GLY A 70 -19.08 11.35 2.65
C GLY A 70 -20.51 10.85 2.56
N ALA A 71 -21.34 11.50 1.74
CA ALA A 71 -22.73 11.07 1.54
C ALA A 71 -22.80 10.01 0.43
N ASP A 72 -23.02 8.74 0.77
CA ASP A 72 -23.29 7.68 -0.22
C ASP A 72 -24.80 7.43 -0.44
N ASP A 73 -25.66 8.21 0.22
CA ASP A 73 -27.13 8.08 0.19
C ASP A 73 -27.59 6.64 0.50
N LEU A 74 -27.21 6.14 1.68
CA LEU A 74 -27.51 4.79 2.16
C LEU A 74 -29.02 4.52 2.33
N ASN A 75 -29.84 5.58 2.43
CA ASN A 75 -31.29 5.48 2.57
C ASN A 75 -31.98 5.17 1.23
N ARG A 76 -31.31 5.41 0.09
CA ARG A 76 -31.80 5.07 -1.24
C ARG A 76 -31.13 3.78 -1.71
N SER A 77 -31.96 2.77 -1.96
CA SER A 77 -31.52 1.48 -2.51
C SER A 77 -32.08 1.28 -3.91
N VAL A 78 -31.21 1.11 -4.90
CA VAL A 78 -31.59 0.91 -6.30
C VAL A 78 -31.10 -0.46 -6.77
N SER A 79 -31.95 -1.22 -7.44
CA SER A 79 -31.55 -2.53 -7.97
C SER A 79 -30.67 -2.39 -9.23
N GLY A 80 -29.82 -3.38 -9.47
CA GLY A 80 -29.02 -3.43 -10.68
C GLY A 80 -29.89 -3.44 -11.95
N ALA A 81 -31.05 -4.11 -11.91
CA ALA A 81 -31.98 -4.15 -13.04
C ALA A 81 -32.60 -2.77 -13.37
N GLU A 82 -32.88 -1.94 -12.36
CA GLU A 82 -33.39 -0.58 -12.59
C GLU A 82 -32.36 0.33 -13.27
N ILE A 83 -31.06 0.11 -13.05
CA ILE A 83 -29.98 0.94 -13.61
C ILE A 83 -29.52 0.39 -14.98
N LEU A 84 -29.25 -0.92 -15.03
CA LEU A 84 -28.56 -1.58 -16.14
C LEU A 84 -29.52 -2.36 -17.07
N GLY A 85 -30.83 -2.36 -16.78
CA GLY A 85 -31.82 -3.10 -17.56
C GLY A 85 -31.55 -4.61 -17.53
N GLU A 86 -31.58 -5.25 -18.69
CA GLU A 86 -31.35 -6.69 -18.85
C GLU A 86 -29.95 -7.16 -18.45
N HIS A 87 -28.98 -6.25 -18.35
CA HIS A 87 -27.61 -6.55 -17.88
C HIS A 87 -27.47 -6.40 -16.36
N GLY A 88 -28.51 -5.95 -15.68
CA GLY A 88 -28.56 -5.79 -14.24
C GLY A 88 -29.05 -7.04 -13.52
N ASP A 89 -28.54 -7.28 -12.32
CA ASP A 89 -29.05 -8.30 -11.41
C ASP A 89 -30.02 -7.67 -10.41
N GLU A 90 -31.28 -8.13 -10.39
CA GLU A 90 -32.33 -7.68 -9.46
C GLU A 90 -31.95 -7.87 -7.98
N ARG A 91 -31.11 -8.88 -7.68
CA ARG A 91 -30.66 -9.15 -6.31
C ARG A 91 -29.55 -8.21 -5.86
N THR A 92 -28.82 -7.63 -6.81
CA THR A 92 -27.75 -6.70 -6.50
C THR A 92 -28.37 -5.33 -6.25
N ARG A 93 -28.08 -4.74 -5.08
CA ARG A 93 -28.56 -3.42 -4.68
C ARG A 93 -27.39 -2.45 -4.53
N PHE A 94 -27.59 -1.23 -5.01
CA PHE A 94 -26.65 -0.12 -4.95
C PHE A 94 -27.18 0.96 -4.01
N THR A 95 -26.27 1.72 -3.41
CA THR A 95 -26.60 2.97 -2.71
C THR A 95 -27.04 4.04 -3.73
N GLY A 96 -27.65 5.13 -3.27
CA GLY A 96 -28.11 6.21 -4.15
C GLY A 96 -26.97 6.81 -4.97
N ALA A 97 -25.84 7.15 -4.31
CA ALA A 97 -24.68 7.72 -4.99
C ALA A 97 -24.04 6.74 -5.99
N ALA A 98 -23.97 5.45 -5.67
CA ALA A 98 -23.46 4.44 -6.59
C ALA A 98 -24.36 4.27 -7.83
N ALA A 99 -25.68 4.33 -7.65
CA ALA A 99 -26.64 4.27 -8.75
C ALA A 99 -26.55 5.51 -9.66
N ASP A 100 -26.40 6.68 -9.06
CA ASP A 100 -26.26 7.94 -9.81
C ASP A 100 -24.93 7.98 -10.57
N ALA A 101 -23.82 7.50 -9.98
CA ALA A 101 -22.53 7.37 -10.67
C ALA A 101 -22.58 6.40 -11.87
N LEU A 102 -23.25 5.24 -11.74
CA LEU A 102 -23.46 4.32 -12.87
C LEU A 102 -24.28 4.96 -13.99
N THR A 103 -25.33 5.70 -13.62
CA THR A 103 -26.19 6.41 -14.58
C THR A 103 -25.41 7.50 -15.31
N ALA A 104 -24.61 8.29 -14.57
CA ALA A 104 -23.74 9.32 -15.13
C ALA A 104 -22.66 8.71 -16.04
N ALA A 105 -22.07 7.56 -15.69
CA ALA A 105 -21.11 6.86 -16.53
C ALA A 105 -21.71 6.42 -17.88
N MET A 106 -22.96 5.95 -17.87
CA MET A 106 -23.68 5.61 -19.10
C MET A 106 -23.95 6.85 -19.96
N GLU A 107 -24.23 7.99 -19.32
CA GLU A 107 -24.46 9.25 -20.03
C GLU A 107 -23.19 9.84 -20.63
N LEU A 108 -22.07 9.80 -19.89
CA LEU A 108 -20.75 10.15 -20.41
C LEU A 108 -20.40 9.33 -21.65
N ALA A 109 -20.63 8.01 -21.61
CA ALA A 109 -20.37 7.16 -22.76
C ALA A 109 -21.25 7.52 -23.97
N ARG A 110 -22.50 7.95 -23.77
CA ARG A 110 -23.34 8.46 -24.88
C ARG A 110 -22.83 9.78 -25.44
N GLN A 111 -22.39 10.69 -24.58
CA GLN A 111 -21.84 11.99 -25.00
C GLN A 111 -20.54 11.83 -25.81
N GLU A 112 -19.74 10.82 -25.47
CA GLU A 112 -18.52 10.45 -26.21
C GLU A 112 -18.79 9.59 -27.47
N ASP A 113 -20.06 9.34 -27.81
CA ASP A 113 -20.49 8.43 -28.90
C ASP A 113 -19.85 7.03 -28.80
N ALA A 114 -19.58 6.58 -27.58
CA ALA A 114 -19.04 5.25 -27.32
C ALA A 114 -20.14 4.20 -27.54
N SER A 115 -19.76 3.04 -28.07
CA SER A 115 -20.70 1.93 -28.29
C SER A 115 -21.08 1.19 -26.99
N LYS A 116 -20.21 1.25 -25.98
CA LYS A 116 -20.40 0.68 -24.64
C LYS A 116 -19.80 1.58 -23.59
N PHE A 117 -20.31 1.53 -22.36
CA PHE A 117 -19.68 2.23 -21.24
C PHE A 117 -18.72 1.28 -20.51
N GLY A 118 -17.47 1.70 -20.41
CA GLY A 118 -16.41 0.98 -19.71
C GLY A 118 -15.96 1.62 -18.38
N PRO A 119 -14.95 1.03 -17.71
CA PRO A 119 -14.44 1.49 -16.42
C PRO A 119 -13.95 2.94 -16.37
N ALA A 120 -13.52 3.51 -17.50
CA ALA A 120 -13.06 4.90 -17.55
C ALA A 120 -14.22 5.89 -17.31
N HIS A 121 -15.38 5.64 -17.92
CA HIS A 121 -16.58 6.45 -17.68
C HIS A 121 -17.07 6.29 -16.24
N LEU A 122 -16.99 5.07 -15.68
CA LEU A 122 -17.34 4.85 -14.28
C LEU A 122 -16.41 5.63 -13.35
N LEU A 123 -15.09 5.56 -13.56
CA LEU A 123 -14.14 6.28 -12.72
C LEU A 123 -14.39 7.79 -12.78
N ARG A 124 -14.61 8.35 -13.97
CA ARG A 124 -14.97 9.77 -14.11
C ARG A 124 -16.24 10.14 -13.35
N ALA A 125 -17.28 9.32 -13.46
CA ALA A 125 -18.55 9.56 -12.76
C ALA A 125 -18.44 9.41 -11.23
N LEU A 126 -17.69 8.42 -10.74
CA LEU A 126 -17.43 8.23 -9.30
C LEU A 126 -16.70 9.44 -8.69
N LEU A 127 -15.81 10.05 -9.45
CA LEU A 127 -14.92 11.12 -9.01
C LEU A 127 -15.46 12.53 -9.29
N ALA A 128 -16.67 12.64 -9.84
CA ALA A 128 -17.29 13.93 -10.15
C ALA A 128 -17.97 14.58 -8.93
N GLU A 129 -18.28 13.80 -7.89
CA GLU A 129 -19.05 14.23 -6.73
C GLU A 129 -18.36 13.81 -5.43
N GLU A 130 -18.67 14.51 -4.33
CA GLU A 130 -18.21 14.14 -2.99
C GLU A 130 -19.00 12.92 -2.47
N ASN A 131 -18.37 11.76 -2.46
CA ASN A 131 -18.95 10.49 -2.00
C ASN A 131 -17.87 9.60 -1.34
N HIS A 132 -18.22 8.39 -0.92
CA HIS A 132 -17.26 7.48 -0.29
C HIS A 132 -16.10 7.07 -1.20
N ALA A 133 -16.23 7.07 -2.53
CA ALA A 133 -15.10 6.82 -3.44
C ALA A 133 -14.08 7.97 -3.38
N ALA A 134 -14.54 9.23 -3.38
CA ALA A 134 -13.66 10.39 -3.22
C ALA A 134 -12.99 10.39 -1.82
N GLU A 135 -13.73 10.06 -0.77
CA GLU A 135 -13.17 9.92 0.59
C GLU A 135 -12.15 8.77 0.67
N LEU A 136 -12.42 7.64 0.01
CA LEU A 136 -11.48 6.52 -0.08
C LEU A 136 -10.17 6.93 -0.76
N LEU A 137 -10.22 7.74 -1.82
CA LEU A 137 -9.01 8.32 -2.42
C LEU A 137 -8.23 9.20 -1.44
N SER A 138 -8.93 10.07 -0.71
CA SER A 138 -8.31 10.92 0.31
C SER A 138 -7.64 10.10 1.40
N LYS A 139 -8.25 9.00 1.84
CA LYS A 139 -7.66 8.07 2.81
C LYS A 139 -6.45 7.32 2.25
N CYS A 140 -6.42 7.04 0.94
CA CYS A 140 -5.23 6.57 0.25
C CYS A 140 -4.17 7.66 0.03
N GLY A 141 -4.41 8.90 0.45
CA GLY A 141 -3.46 10.02 0.34
C GLY A 141 -3.42 10.68 -1.03
N THR A 142 -4.46 10.53 -1.86
CA THR A 142 -4.57 11.19 -3.17
C THR A 142 -5.90 11.92 -3.34
N THR A 143 -6.09 12.57 -4.49
CA THR A 143 -7.28 13.36 -4.83
C THR A 143 -7.97 12.83 -6.10
N PRO A 144 -9.29 13.03 -6.25
CA PRO A 144 -10.00 12.77 -7.50
C PRO A 144 -9.30 13.38 -8.72
N GLU A 145 -8.87 14.64 -8.62
CA GLU A 145 -8.24 15.40 -9.70
C GLU A 145 -6.92 14.78 -10.16
N ALA A 146 -6.08 14.34 -9.22
CA ALA A 146 -4.81 13.70 -9.54
C ALA A 146 -5.01 12.40 -10.33
N VAL A 147 -5.98 11.58 -9.91
CA VAL A 147 -6.34 10.32 -10.59
C VAL A 147 -6.90 10.58 -11.99
N LEU A 148 -7.78 11.58 -12.13
CA LEU A 148 -8.34 11.94 -13.43
C LEU A 148 -7.27 12.49 -14.38
N ASN A 149 -6.37 13.34 -13.88
CA ASN A 149 -5.27 13.85 -14.68
C ASN A 149 -4.36 12.71 -15.19
N ARG A 150 -4.08 11.70 -14.35
CA ARG A 150 -3.36 10.49 -14.79
C ARG A 150 -4.12 9.69 -15.84
N LEU A 151 -5.43 9.51 -15.65
CA LEU A 151 -6.27 8.79 -16.59
C LEU A 151 -6.23 9.45 -17.99
N ASP A 152 -6.13 10.77 -18.03
CA ASP A 152 -6.03 11.57 -19.25
C ASP A 152 -4.60 11.68 -19.81
N GLY A 153 -3.63 10.98 -19.20
CA GLY A 153 -2.22 10.96 -19.63
C GLY A 153 -1.39 12.17 -19.17
N GLY A 154 -1.94 12.99 -18.27
CA GLY A 154 -1.25 14.09 -17.62
C GLY A 154 -0.21 13.64 -16.59
N PRO A 155 0.62 14.58 -16.09
CA PRO A 155 1.53 14.29 -14.99
C PRO A 155 0.73 14.00 -13.72
N GLY A 156 1.12 13.00 -12.94
CA GLY A 156 0.46 12.77 -11.65
C GLY A 156 0.74 13.83 -10.62
N SER A 157 0.28 13.57 -9.39
CA SER A 157 0.47 14.43 -8.22
C SER A 157 1.94 14.71 -7.81
N GLY A 158 2.92 14.31 -8.63
CA GLY A 158 4.35 14.36 -8.32
C GLY A 158 4.78 13.08 -7.60
N ASP A 159 6.07 12.76 -7.66
CA ASP A 159 6.63 11.78 -6.71
C ASP A 159 6.19 12.18 -5.30
N ASP A 160 5.91 11.19 -4.45
CA ASP A 160 5.48 11.30 -3.05
C ASP A 160 6.52 11.96 -2.10
N ASP A 161 7.38 12.82 -2.66
CA ASP A 161 8.61 13.39 -2.11
C ASP A 161 9.52 12.33 -1.48
N LEU A 162 9.33 11.07 -1.88
CA LEU A 162 10.08 9.94 -1.38
C LEU A 162 11.43 9.87 -2.09
N ASP A 163 12.49 9.67 -1.31
CA ASP A 163 13.83 9.43 -1.83
C ASP A 163 13.77 8.35 -2.93
N PRO A 164 14.37 8.59 -4.11
CA PRO A 164 14.43 7.60 -5.19
C PRO A 164 14.86 6.19 -4.76
N LEU A 165 15.72 6.06 -3.74
CA LEU A 165 16.18 4.78 -3.21
C LEU A 165 15.08 3.98 -2.51
N LEU A 166 14.01 4.63 -2.05
CA LEU A 166 12.89 4.00 -1.34
C LEU A 166 11.74 3.59 -2.26
N ARG A 167 11.70 4.09 -3.50
CA ARG A 167 10.64 3.77 -4.47
C ARG A 167 10.49 2.28 -4.74
N PRO A 168 11.58 1.48 -4.86
CA PRO A 168 11.44 0.04 -5.00
C PRO A 168 10.71 -0.62 -3.83
N THR A 169 11.01 -0.21 -2.59
CA THR A 169 10.35 -0.70 -1.37
C THR A 169 8.88 -0.32 -1.36
N ARG A 170 8.57 0.96 -1.66
CA ARG A 170 7.20 1.46 -1.81
C ARG A 170 6.41 0.67 -2.84
N ASP A 171 6.96 0.50 -4.03
CA ASP A 171 6.28 -0.16 -5.13
C ASP A 171 6.04 -1.65 -4.84
N ALA A 172 6.92 -2.29 -4.07
CA ALA A 172 6.72 -3.66 -3.63
C ALA A 172 5.64 -3.77 -2.53
N LEU A 173 5.61 -2.86 -1.55
CA LEU A 173 4.57 -2.80 -0.52
C LEU A 173 3.18 -2.49 -1.10
N LEU A 174 3.11 -1.58 -2.08
CA LEU A 174 1.90 -1.26 -2.83
C LEU A 174 1.52 -2.35 -3.85
N ASN A 175 2.32 -3.41 -4.00
CA ASN A 175 2.12 -4.48 -4.98
C ASN A 175 2.07 -3.97 -6.45
N ARG A 176 2.79 -2.88 -6.73
CA ARG A 176 3.09 -2.37 -8.08
C ARG A 176 4.24 -3.15 -8.72
N ALA A 177 5.21 -3.56 -7.90
CA ALA A 177 6.35 -4.36 -8.29
C ALA A 177 6.45 -5.63 -7.44
N GLN A 178 7.23 -6.61 -7.90
CA GLN A 178 7.52 -7.83 -7.15
C GLN A 178 9.02 -8.08 -7.13
N TYR A 179 9.54 -8.55 -6.00
CA TYR A 179 10.93 -9.00 -5.91
C TYR A 179 11.14 -10.26 -6.76
N ARG A 180 12.11 -10.19 -7.67
CA ARG A 180 12.38 -11.27 -8.65
C ARG A 180 12.72 -12.60 -7.98
N ARG A 181 13.35 -12.54 -6.80
CA ARG A 181 13.79 -13.71 -6.04
C ARG A 181 12.73 -14.29 -5.10
N MET A 182 11.51 -13.74 -5.07
CA MET A 182 10.48 -14.31 -4.22
C MET A 182 10.08 -15.72 -4.68
N PRO A 183 9.96 -16.73 -3.80
CA PRO A 183 9.49 -18.04 -4.20
C PRO A 183 8.17 -17.95 -4.96
N PHE A 184 8.01 -18.77 -6.00
CA PHE A 184 6.87 -18.68 -6.91
C PHE A 184 5.53 -18.81 -6.17
N TRP A 185 5.44 -19.67 -5.16
CA TRP A 185 4.22 -19.86 -4.38
C TRP A 185 3.88 -18.60 -3.54
N GLN A 186 4.88 -17.92 -2.98
CA GLN A 186 4.70 -16.66 -2.25
C GLN A 186 4.38 -15.49 -3.18
N ARG A 187 4.95 -15.46 -4.40
CA ARG A 187 4.51 -14.52 -5.46
C ARG A 187 3.04 -14.72 -5.78
N TRP A 188 2.59 -15.97 -5.82
CA TRP A 188 1.18 -16.30 -6.00
C TRP A 188 0.34 -15.87 -4.80
N VAL A 189 0.73 -16.18 -3.57
CA VAL A 189 -0.02 -15.78 -2.37
C VAL A 189 -0.11 -14.26 -2.25
N SER A 190 0.97 -13.52 -2.46
CA SER A 190 0.96 -12.05 -2.43
C SER A 190 0.10 -11.45 -3.54
N ARG A 191 0.08 -12.05 -4.73
CA ARG A 191 -0.70 -11.55 -5.87
C ARG A 191 -2.20 -11.81 -5.70
N TRP A 192 -2.60 -12.85 -4.97
CA TRP A 192 -4.00 -13.28 -4.89
C TRP A 192 -4.63 -13.06 -3.51
N GLY A 193 -3.83 -13.01 -2.45
CA GLY A 193 -4.27 -13.00 -1.05
C GLY A 193 -4.57 -11.63 -0.46
N ASN A 194 -4.49 -10.53 -1.23
CA ASN A 194 -4.68 -9.16 -0.70
C ASN A 194 -3.87 -8.89 0.58
N ILE A 195 -2.68 -9.49 0.70
CA ILE A 195 -1.85 -9.34 1.90
C ILE A 195 -1.24 -7.95 1.86
N ASN A 196 -1.56 -7.16 2.88
CA ASN A 196 -0.88 -5.91 3.14
C ASN A 196 0.39 -6.20 3.94
N TRP A 197 1.53 -6.25 3.25
CA TRP A 197 2.82 -6.53 3.87
C TRP A 197 3.27 -5.41 4.81
N ALA A 198 2.79 -4.18 4.64
CA ALA A 198 3.07 -3.09 5.56
C ALA A 198 2.43 -3.33 6.94
N ALA A 199 1.28 -4.01 7.00
CA ALA A 199 0.70 -4.42 8.27
C ALA A 199 1.54 -5.48 9.03
N ARG A 200 2.54 -6.10 8.37
CA ARG A 200 3.34 -7.22 8.91
C ARG A 200 4.85 -6.99 8.68
N PRO A 201 5.43 -5.93 9.26
CA PRO A 201 6.79 -5.51 8.92
C PRO A 201 7.86 -6.56 9.29
N THR A 202 7.67 -7.34 10.36
CA THR A 202 8.58 -8.43 10.77
C THR A 202 8.60 -9.59 9.77
N GLU A 203 7.48 -9.87 9.11
CA GLU A 203 7.41 -10.85 8.02
C GLU A 203 8.04 -10.30 6.74
N TRP A 204 7.85 -9.01 6.47
CA TRP A 204 8.33 -8.30 5.29
C TRP A 204 9.83 -8.02 5.27
N ILE A 205 10.41 -7.57 6.39
CA ILE A 205 11.81 -7.12 6.48
C ILE A 205 12.82 -8.10 5.89
N PRO A 206 12.72 -9.42 6.09
CA PRO A 206 13.70 -10.36 5.53
C PRO A 206 13.79 -10.31 4.00
N TRP A 207 12.68 -9.99 3.33
CA TRP A 207 12.62 -9.85 1.89
C TRP A 207 13.26 -8.57 1.43
N GLU A 208 12.93 -7.47 2.10
CA GLU A 208 13.56 -6.18 1.85
C GLU A 208 15.06 -6.26 2.09
N ALA A 209 15.50 -6.89 3.18
CA ALA A 209 16.91 -7.00 3.54
C ALA A 209 17.71 -7.80 2.49
N GLN A 210 17.14 -8.88 1.97
CA GLN A 210 17.73 -9.63 0.86
C GLN A 210 17.83 -8.79 -0.42
N GLU A 211 16.80 -7.99 -0.70
CA GLU A 211 16.81 -7.11 -1.87
C GLU A 211 17.80 -5.95 -1.71
N GLN A 212 17.96 -5.40 -0.49
CA GLN A 212 18.99 -4.40 -0.17
C GLN A 212 20.40 -4.97 -0.39
N ALA A 213 20.68 -6.19 0.10
CA ALA A 213 21.94 -6.88 -0.19
C ALA A 213 22.16 -7.07 -1.70
N HIS A 214 21.10 -7.48 -2.41
CA HIS A 214 21.18 -7.70 -3.85
C HIS A 214 21.47 -6.43 -4.65
N ARG A 215 20.81 -5.30 -4.33
CA ARG A 215 21.04 -4.01 -4.99
C ARG A 215 22.49 -3.55 -4.82
N ARG A 216 23.13 -3.93 -3.73
CA ARG A 216 24.56 -3.68 -3.45
C ARG A 216 25.51 -4.69 -4.09
N GLY A 217 24.98 -5.71 -4.78
CA GLY A 217 25.78 -6.78 -5.39
C GLY A 217 26.32 -7.79 -4.38
N GLU A 218 25.80 -7.80 -3.15
CA GLU A 218 26.25 -8.69 -2.08
C GLU A 218 25.49 -10.02 -2.14
N GLU A 219 26.22 -11.13 -2.07
CA GLU A 219 25.62 -12.48 -2.08
C GLU A 219 25.14 -12.91 -0.68
N ALA A 220 25.73 -12.36 0.37
CA ALA A 220 25.45 -12.71 1.75
C ALA A 220 24.65 -11.61 2.46
N LEU A 221 23.63 -12.02 3.22
CA LEU A 221 22.84 -11.14 4.05
C LEU A 221 23.60 -10.80 5.35
N GLY A 222 23.94 -9.53 5.53
CA GLY A 222 24.47 -8.96 6.79
C GLY A 222 23.43 -8.16 7.59
N THR A 223 23.71 -7.88 8.86
CA THR A 223 22.79 -7.12 9.74
C THR A 223 22.58 -5.65 9.29
N GLU A 224 23.54 -5.04 8.60
CA GLU A 224 23.47 -3.73 7.95
C GLU A 224 22.33 -3.66 6.91
N HIS A 225 22.06 -4.76 6.20
CA HIS A 225 20.97 -4.83 5.23
C HIS A 225 19.61 -4.93 5.92
N VAL A 226 19.57 -5.60 7.09
CA VAL A 226 18.37 -5.63 7.94
C VAL A 226 18.06 -4.23 8.47
N LEU A 227 19.09 -3.48 8.87
CA LEU A 227 18.95 -2.10 9.31
C LEU A 227 18.39 -1.20 8.19
N LEU A 228 18.95 -1.29 6.97
CA LEU A 228 18.43 -0.60 5.79
C LEU A 228 16.97 -0.97 5.52
N ALA A 229 16.62 -2.25 5.61
CA ALA A 229 15.26 -2.71 5.40
C ALA A 229 14.26 -2.15 6.40
N VAL A 230 14.63 -2.10 7.69
CA VAL A 230 13.80 -1.49 8.74
C VAL A 230 13.57 0.00 8.45
N LEU A 231 14.63 0.75 8.14
CA LEU A 231 14.54 2.19 7.84
C LEU A 231 13.74 2.45 6.57
N ALA A 232 13.96 1.67 5.51
CA ALA A 232 13.24 1.81 4.25
C ALA A 232 11.74 1.57 4.44
N THR A 233 11.39 0.49 5.14
CA THR A 233 9.99 0.13 5.39
C THR A 233 9.31 1.17 6.28
N HIS A 234 9.99 1.67 7.32
CA HIS A 234 9.49 2.75 8.18
C HIS A 234 9.24 4.04 7.40
N ALA A 235 10.22 4.50 6.62
CA ALA A 235 10.10 5.74 5.85
C ALA A 235 8.94 5.68 4.84
N VAL A 236 8.72 4.52 4.20
CA VAL A 236 7.54 4.31 3.33
C VAL A 236 6.25 4.32 4.14
N ALA A 237 6.21 3.65 5.30
CA ALA A 237 5.03 3.58 6.16
C ALA A 237 4.60 4.97 6.67
N GLU A 238 5.54 5.85 6.98
CA GLU A 238 5.25 7.24 7.37
C GLU A 238 4.61 8.05 6.23
N ARG A 239 5.04 7.82 4.98
CA ARG A 239 4.46 8.48 3.80
C ARG A 239 3.13 7.85 3.35
N HIS A 240 2.91 6.58 3.67
CA HIS A 240 1.72 5.81 3.28
C HIS A 240 1.03 5.22 4.52
N PRO A 241 0.50 6.07 5.44
CA PRO A 241 -0.01 5.62 6.74
C PRO A 241 -1.20 4.66 6.62
N HIS A 242 -1.97 4.75 5.53
CA HIS A 242 -3.09 3.86 5.25
C HIS A 242 -2.67 2.41 4.97
N LEU A 243 -1.40 2.15 4.67
CA LEU A 243 -0.86 0.79 4.60
C LEU A 243 -0.42 0.28 5.98
N ALA A 244 0.00 1.18 6.86
CA ALA A 244 0.57 0.84 8.16
C ALA A 244 -0.49 0.69 9.27
N GLY A 245 -1.63 1.37 9.12
CA GLY A 245 -2.71 1.43 10.12
C GLY A 245 -3.62 0.20 10.21
N GLU A 246 -3.50 -0.75 9.28
CA GLU A 246 -4.43 -1.88 9.18
C GLU A 246 -4.60 -2.63 10.51
N GLY A 247 -5.78 -2.56 11.15
CA GLY A 247 -6.08 -3.29 12.39
C GLY A 247 -5.22 -2.91 13.61
N GLY A 248 -4.76 -1.66 13.74
CA GLY A 248 -4.08 -1.19 14.94
C GLY A 248 -3.19 0.06 14.79
N SER A 249 -2.55 0.48 15.87
CA SER A 249 -1.63 1.63 15.83
C SER A 249 -0.38 1.30 15.01
N ALA A 250 -0.10 2.10 13.98
CA ALA A 250 1.12 1.97 13.18
C ALA A 250 2.40 2.16 14.02
N GLY A 251 2.32 2.93 15.11
CA GLY A 251 3.46 3.31 15.94
C GLY A 251 4.19 2.12 16.57
N ASP A 252 3.46 1.13 17.06
CA ASP A 252 4.07 -0.03 17.72
C ASP A 252 4.73 -0.98 16.72
N ARG A 253 4.13 -1.16 15.54
CA ARG A 253 4.64 -2.05 14.47
C ARG A 253 5.99 -1.58 13.93
N TYR A 254 6.16 -0.27 13.83
CA TYR A 254 7.32 0.35 13.22
C TYR A 254 8.30 0.98 14.24
N ALA A 255 8.14 0.64 15.53
CA ALA A 255 8.94 1.19 16.62
C ALA A 255 10.46 1.07 16.44
N GLY A 256 10.95 0.02 15.76
CA GLY A 256 12.37 -0.13 15.46
C GLY A 256 12.89 0.96 14.52
N GLY A 257 12.15 1.27 13.46
CA GLY A 257 12.50 2.36 12.54
C GLY A 257 12.41 3.73 13.22
N ALA A 258 11.34 3.97 13.97
CA ALA A 258 11.14 5.23 14.69
C ALA A 258 12.30 5.52 15.66
N ARG A 259 12.73 4.52 16.43
CA ARG A 259 13.88 4.61 17.35
C ARG A 259 15.21 4.90 16.66
N LEU A 260 15.38 4.50 15.40
CA LEU A 260 16.59 4.80 14.63
C LEU A 260 16.54 6.25 14.13
N VAL A 261 15.38 6.69 13.64
CA VAL A 261 15.15 8.09 13.25
C VAL A 261 15.32 9.04 14.44
N ASP A 262 14.83 8.68 15.62
CA ASP A 262 15.04 9.44 16.87
C ASP A 262 16.53 9.60 17.25
N ARG A 263 17.39 8.71 16.74
CA ARG A 263 18.85 8.79 16.89
C ARG A 263 19.53 9.57 15.74
N GLY A 264 18.75 10.21 14.87
CA GLY A 264 19.25 10.95 13.71
C GLY A 264 19.66 10.07 12.54
N LEU A 265 19.21 8.81 12.49
CA LEU A 265 19.51 7.90 11.38
C LEU A 265 18.35 7.87 10.39
N ASP A 266 18.64 8.17 9.14
CA ASP A 266 17.72 7.92 8.03
C ASP A 266 18.30 6.91 7.04
N HIS A 267 17.45 6.39 6.16
CA HIS A 267 17.86 5.41 5.15
C HIS A 267 18.99 5.93 4.26
N ALA A 268 18.94 7.21 3.85
CA ALA A 268 19.92 7.81 2.96
C ALA A 268 21.32 7.91 3.58
N ALA A 269 21.41 8.31 4.86
CA ALA A 269 22.66 8.40 5.61
C ALA A 269 23.30 7.01 5.77
N VAL A 270 22.50 6.00 6.13
CA VAL A 270 22.96 4.61 6.26
C VAL A 270 23.42 4.06 4.90
N HIS A 271 22.64 4.29 3.85
CA HIS A 271 23.00 3.86 2.49
C HIS A 271 24.32 4.47 2.03
N ARG A 272 24.49 5.79 2.20
CA ARG A 272 25.70 6.52 1.80
C ARG A 272 26.93 6.02 2.54
N ALA A 273 26.85 5.86 3.87
CA ALA A 273 27.98 5.36 4.65
C ALA A 273 28.45 3.96 4.21
N LEU A 274 27.52 3.12 3.77
CA LEU A 274 27.83 1.80 3.23
C LEU A 274 28.36 1.83 1.79
N GLU A 275 27.99 2.82 0.97
CA GLU A 275 28.53 3.03 -0.38
C GLU A 275 29.94 3.63 -0.37
N ASP A 276 30.19 4.57 0.55
CA ASP A 276 31.48 5.26 0.68
C ASP A 276 32.62 4.29 1.05
N GLY A 277 32.29 3.13 1.64
CA GLY A 277 33.24 2.07 1.97
C GLY A 277 34.31 2.47 3.00
N SER A 278 34.15 3.63 3.64
CA SER A 278 35.08 4.16 4.64
C SER A 278 35.02 3.41 5.98
N LEU A 279 33.92 2.69 6.22
CA LEU A 279 33.70 1.89 7.40
C LEU A 279 34.01 0.42 7.16
N ILE A 280 35.01 -0.10 7.87
CA ILE A 280 35.29 -1.54 7.91
C ILE A 280 34.33 -2.19 8.91
N LEU A 281 33.35 -2.92 8.39
CA LEU A 281 32.38 -3.65 9.19
C LEU A 281 32.91 -5.04 9.58
N PRO A 282 32.91 -5.41 10.89
CA PRO A 282 33.33 -6.75 11.31
C PRO A 282 32.37 -7.83 10.79
N PRO A 283 32.73 -9.12 10.82
CA PRO A 283 31.73 -10.17 10.64
C PRO A 283 30.68 -10.11 11.75
N ASP A 284 29.41 -10.38 11.40
CA ASP A 284 28.36 -10.49 12.42
C ASP A 284 28.65 -11.66 13.38
N PRO A 285 28.34 -11.53 14.69
CA PRO A 285 28.53 -12.59 15.68
C PRO A 285 27.78 -13.89 15.34
N ARG A 286 26.67 -13.74 14.62
CA ARG A 286 25.81 -14.82 14.12
C ARG A 286 25.12 -14.39 12.82
N PRO A 287 24.66 -15.33 11.99
CA PRO A 287 24.03 -14.99 10.71
C PRO A 287 22.82 -14.05 10.89
N ALA A 288 22.68 -13.06 10.01
CA ALA A 288 21.56 -12.10 10.05
C ALA A 288 20.18 -12.78 10.05
N GLN A 289 20.05 -13.93 9.37
CA GLN A 289 18.82 -14.73 9.35
C GLN A 289 18.37 -15.17 10.74
N GLN A 290 19.30 -15.43 11.66
CA GLN A 290 18.96 -15.84 13.02
C GLN A 290 18.24 -14.72 13.79
N TYR A 291 18.67 -13.47 13.66
CA TYR A 291 17.98 -12.32 14.26
C TYR A 291 16.56 -12.15 13.71
N LEU A 292 16.39 -12.37 12.40
CA LEU A 292 15.10 -12.29 11.72
C LEU A 292 14.14 -13.40 12.16
N ASP A 293 14.64 -14.63 12.30
CA ASP A 293 13.86 -15.77 12.75
C ASP A 293 13.46 -15.64 14.22
N GLU A 294 14.34 -15.11 15.07
CA GLU A 294 14.04 -14.81 16.48
C GLU A 294 12.97 -13.72 16.62
N ALA A 295 13.05 -12.65 15.83
CA ALA A 295 12.03 -11.61 15.82
C ALA A 295 10.66 -12.14 15.38
N ARG A 296 10.62 -12.99 14.35
CA ARG A 296 9.38 -13.65 13.89
C ARG A 296 8.83 -14.66 14.89
N ALA A 297 9.69 -15.37 15.62
CA ALA A 297 9.26 -16.31 16.65
C ALA A 297 8.70 -15.60 17.89
N ALA A 298 9.07 -14.34 18.11
CA ALA A 298 8.49 -13.48 19.14
C ALA A 298 7.13 -12.91 18.74
N ASP A 299 6.80 -12.89 17.45
CA ASP A 299 5.45 -12.58 16.98
C ASP A 299 4.52 -13.71 17.43
N GLY A 300 3.55 -13.37 18.28
CA GLY A 300 2.53 -14.31 18.72
C GLY A 300 1.71 -14.86 17.55
N THR A 301 0.76 -15.73 17.86
CA THR A 301 -0.14 -16.33 16.85
C THR A 301 -1.06 -15.35 16.11
N SER A 302 -1.16 -14.09 16.57
CA SER A 302 -2.03 -13.06 15.97
C SER A 302 -1.19 -11.87 15.45
N PRO A 303 -1.45 -11.37 14.22
CA PRO A 303 -0.78 -10.17 13.68
C PRO A 303 -0.98 -8.90 14.53
N ALA A 304 -2.09 -8.82 15.28
CA ALA A 304 -2.38 -7.69 16.16
C ALA A 304 -1.49 -7.67 17.42
N ASP A 305 -0.93 -8.83 17.80
CA ASP A 305 -0.11 -9.00 19.00
C ASP A 305 1.40 -9.10 18.67
N ALA A 306 1.78 -8.92 17.41
CA ALA A 306 3.16 -8.96 16.97
C ALA A 306 3.92 -7.72 17.48
N PRO A 307 5.04 -7.87 18.23
CA PRO A 307 5.77 -6.76 18.86
C PRO A 307 6.48 -5.81 17.88
N GLY A 308 6.22 -5.93 16.57
CA GLY A 308 6.73 -5.03 15.55
C GLY A 308 8.25 -5.11 15.37
N THR A 309 8.82 -4.06 14.79
CA THR A 309 10.24 -3.98 14.44
C THR A 309 11.15 -3.61 15.62
N GLY A 310 10.58 -3.23 16.77
CA GLY A 310 11.33 -2.79 17.96
C GLY A 310 12.31 -3.85 18.49
N PRO A 311 11.83 -5.06 18.87
CA PRO A 311 12.69 -6.11 19.38
C PRO A 311 13.79 -6.55 18.40
N LEU A 312 13.50 -6.53 17.10
CA LEU A 312 14.51 -6.83 16.08
C LEU A 312 15.65 -5.82 16.15
N VAL A 313 15.35 -4.52 16.16
CA VAL A 313 16.38 -3.48 16.26
C VAL A 313 17.14 -3.58 17.58
N ASP A 314 16.45 -3.85 18.69
CA ASP A 314 17.10 -4.04 20.00
C ASP A 314 18.11 -5.20 19.96
N ALA A 315 17.74 -6.33 19.33
CA ALA A 315 18.64 -7.47 19.17
C ALA A 315 19.86 -7.13 18.30
N LEU A 316 19.66 -6.45 17.17
CA LEU A 316 20.74 -6.03 16.27
C LEU A 316 21.73 -5.09 16.98
N LEU A 317 21.25 -4.22 17.85
CA LEU A 317 22.10 -3.24 18.56
C LEU A 317 22.69 -3.78 19.87
N SER A 318 22.24 -4.94 20.36
CA SER A 318 22.71 -5.53 21.62
C SER A 318 24.08 -6.19 21.52
N GLU A 319 24.39 -6.80 20.37
CA GLU A 319 25.65 -7.51 20.09
C GLU A 319 26.60 -6.66 19.24
N ASP A 320 27.84 -7.11 19.07
CA ASP A 320 28.84 -6.44 18.21
C ASP A 320 28.58 -6.73 16.71
N THR A 321 27.41 -6.32 16.22
CA THR A 321 26.96 -6.53 14.84
C THR A 321 27.44 -5.43 13.90
N ARG A 322 27.39 -5.70 12.59
CA ARG A 322 27.61 -4.69 11.55
C ARG A 322 26.63 -3.53 11.68
N ALA A 323 25.35 -3.81 11.91
CA ALA A 323 24.32 -2.80 12.13
C ALA A 323 24.68 -1.87 13.30
N ARG A 324 25.10 -2.43 14.44
CA ARG A 324 25.53 -1.64 15.60
C ARG A 324 26.72 -0.75 15.27
N ARG A 325 27.76 -1.29 14.63
CA ARG A 325 28.96 -0.52 14.25
C ARG A 325 28.64 0.61 13.29
N LEU A 326 27.73 0.38 12.35
CA LEU A 326 27.26 1.39 11.43
C LEU A 326 26.52 2.54 12.16
N VAL A 327 25.63 2.18 13.10
CA VAL A 327 24.94 3.16 13.94
C VAL A 327 25.92 3.97 14.81
N GLU A 328 26.86 3.30 15.48
CA GLU A 328 27.89 3.96 16.30
C GLU A 328 28.74 4.94 15.47
N HIS A 329 29.11 4.54 14.25
CA HIS A 329 29.89 5.38 13.34
C HIS A 329 29.15 6.65 12.92
N LEU A 330 27.89 6.51 12.47
CA LEU A 330 27.05 7.61 12.02
C LEU A 330 26.67 8.58 13.17
N ALA A 331 26.49 8.06 14.38
CA ALA A 331 26.26 8.88 15.56
C ALA A 331 27.51 9.72 15.93
N ALA A 332 28.71 9.15 15.77
CA ALA A 332 29.96 9.85 16.04
C ALA A 332 30.21 11.00 15.05
N THR A 333 29.94 10.79 13.75
CA THR A 333 30.15 11.82 12.71
C THR A 333 29.13 12.96 12.78
N SER A 334 27.92 12.69 13.29
CA SER A 334 26.87 13.71 13.44
C SER A 334 27.11 14.69 14.61
N THR A 335 28.05 14.38 15.51
CA THR A 335 28.35 15.18 16.70
C THR A 335 29.52 16.17 16.49
N GLU A 336 30.23 16.10 15.37
CA GLU A 336 31.29 17.06 15.07
C GLU A 336 30.71 18.43 14.63
N PRO A 337 31.10 19.55 15.27
CA PRO A 337 30.63 20.87 14.87
C PRO A 337 31.14 21.23 13.46
N PRO A 338 30.35 21.96 12.65
CA PRO A 338 30.80 22.38 11.33
C PRO A 338 32.06 23.24 11.43
N VAL A 339 33.08 22.87 10.67
CA VAL A 339 34.38 23.58 10.55
C VAL A 339 34.23 24.84 9.70
#